data_AF-A0A521T232-F1
#
_entry.id   AF-A0A521T232-F1
#
_cell.length_a   1.000
_cell.length_b   1.000
_cell.length_c   1.000
_cell.angle_alpha   90.00
_cell.angle_beta   90.00
_cell.angle_gamma   90.00
#
_symmetry.space_group_name_H-M   'P 1'
#
loop_
_entity.id
_entity.type
_entity.pdbx_description
1 polymer ?
#
loop_
_entity_poly.entity_id
_entity_poly.type
_entity_poly.pdbx_seq_one_letter_code
_entity_poly.pdbx_strand_id
1 'polypeptide(L)'
;PGIATVYALEELDGGVYLVAEHIDGKTLRDEISDGPLPLADVLATGRAVADAVAFAHDHGVIHRDLKPENVIRAADRGTKILDFGLARIVDASPEAGAAALTAAGAVFGTPAYMSPEQLRGETADAASDIFALGVMLAELSSGRHPFGGERGPATMAKILSAEPDLSGVPAPLRPVVAGCLEKSAGDRFRSAHEVRAALDTVARGETPRRADRAAAFWWWQFHQAGASVFSISVAVAIWLVWGWLPRTYAPAILVAAIFGGFGATTLRLHQWFSARMYPADDREHRISMGARANDLILSAAALVSGLLIESAHPAASALLIASAVVMIFISFIVEPATARAANRH
;
A
#
# COMPACT_ATOMS: atom_id res chain seq x y z
N PRO A 1 -19.04 3.44 -15.61
CA PRO A 1 -20.33 3.66 -14.91
C PRO A 1 -20.06 4.11 -13.46
N GLY A 2 -20.68 5.20 -13.00
CA GLY A 2 -20.48 5.73 -11.63
C GLY A 2 -19.56 6.95 -11.53
N ILE A 3 -19.01 7.43 -12.64
CA ILE A 3 -18.30 8.71 -12.75
C ILE A 3 -19.12 9.60 -13.70
N ALA A 4 -19.32 10.87 -13.34
CA ALA A 4 -19.99 11.84 -14.20
C ALA A 4 -19.16 12.08 -15.48
N THR A 5 -19.83 12.12 -16.63
CA THR A 5 -19.14 12.35 -17.91
C THR A 5 -18.82 13.83 -18.07
N VAL A 6 -17.57 14.18 -18.33
CA VAL A 6 -17.18 15.55 -18.74
C VAL A 6 -17.35 15.66 -20.25
N TYR A 7 -18.09 16.68 -20.70
CA TYR A 7 -18.35 16.94 -22.11
C TYR A 7 -17.38 17.98 -22.68
N ALA A 8 -17.07 19.04 -21.94
CA ALA A 8 -16.17 20.09 -22.40
C ALA A 8 -15.50 20.85 -21.25
N LEU A 9 -14.33 21.43 -21.54
CA LEU A 9 -13.68 22.45 -20.75
C LEU A 9 -13.55 23.69 -21.65
N GLU A 10 -14.23 24.78 -21.29
CA GLU A 10 -14.31 25.99 -22.11
C GLU A 10 -13.72 27.18 -21.37
N GLU A 11 -13.06 28.09 -22.09
CA GLU A 11 -12.62 29.36 -21.56
C GLU A 11 -13.56 30.46 -22.08
N LEU A 12 -14.28 31.12 -21.18
CA LEU A 12 -15.25 32.17 -21.48
C LEU A 12 -14.96 33.37 -20.57
N ASP A 13 -14.79 34.56 -21.14
CA ASP A 13 -14.55 35.82 -20.41
C ASP A 13 -13.43 35.74 -19.35
N GLY A 14 -12.37 34.96 -19.61
CA GLY A 14 -11.23 34.77 -18.71
C GLY A 14 -11.51 33.82 -17.53
N GLY A 15 -12.65 33.13 -17.53
CA GLY A 15 -12.97 32.03 -16.61
C GLY A 15 -12.92 30.68 -17.32
N VAL A 16 -12.51 29.64 -16.60
CA VAL A 16 -12.56 28.24 -17.08
C VAL A 16 -13.86 27.59 -16.60
N TYR A 17 -14.64 27.05 -17.53
CA TYR A 17 -15.92 26.41 -17.30
C TYR A 17 -15.84 24.93 -17.64
N LEU A 18 -16.35 24.08 -16.76
CA LEU A 18 -16.47 22.65 -16.97
C LEU A 18 -17.93 22.33 -17.32
N VAL A 19 -18.16 21.74 -18.49
CA VAL A 19 -19.48 21.23 -18.91
C VAL A 19 -19.48 19.73 -18.68
N ALA A 20 -20.35 19.25 -17.79
CA ALA A 20 -20.44 17.85 -17.42
C ALA A 20 -21.89 17.34 -17.47
N GLU A 21 -22.03 16.03 -17.35
CA GLU A 21 -23.31 15.33 -17.24
C GLU A 21 -24.17 15.92 -16.12
N HIS A 22 -25.39 16.32 -16.47
CA HIS A 22 -26.40 16.69 -15.48
C HIS A 22 -26.99 15.43 -14.86
N ILE A 23 -26.92 15.33 -13.53
CA ILE A 23 -27.42 14.18 -12.79
C ILE A 23 -28.59 14.66 -11.93
N ASP A 24 -29.80 14.24 -12.30
CA ASP A 24 -31.01 14.47 -11.50
C ASP A 24 -30.95 13.65 -10.22
N GLY A 25 -30.73 14.31 -9.07
CA GLY A 25 -30.54 13.62 -7.80
C GLY A 25 -30.21 14.57 -6.64
N LYS A 26 -29.88 13.99 -5.48
CA LYS A 26 -29.37 14.72 -4.30
C LYS A 26 -27.91 14.38 -4.06
N THR A 27 -27.13 15.35 -3.56
CA THR A 27 -25.78 15.03 -3.07
C THR A 27 -25.90 14.16 -1.81
N LEU A 28 -24.88 13.36 -1.52
CA LEU A 28 -24.86 12.60 -0.27
C LEU A 28 -24.85 13.52 0.95
N ARG A 29 -24.28 14.73 0.84
CA ARG A 29 -24.36 15.76 1.89
C ARG A 29 -25.82 16.14 2.19
N ASP A 30 -26.63 16.37 1.15
CA ASP A 30 -28.04 16.72 1.30
C ASP A 30 -28.87 15.53 1.81
N GLU A 31 -28.46 14.29 1.54
CA GLU A 31 -29.15 13.12 2.10
C GLU A 31 -28.93 13.01 3.61
N ILE A 32 -27.69 13.21 4.08
CA ILE A 32 -27.38 13.04 5.51
C ILE A 32 -27.81 14.21 6.39
N SER A 33 -28.22 15.34 5.81
CA SER A 33 -28.80 16.44 6.59
C SER A 33 -30.11 16.04 7.28
N ASP A 34 -30.82 15.05 6.72
CA ASP A 34 -32.05 14.50 7.29
C ASP A 34 -31.77 13.40 8.36
N GLY A 35 -30.50 13.02 8.54
CA GLY A 35 -30.05 12.00 9.49
C GLY A 35 -29.19 10.90 8.85
N PRO A 36 -28.72 9.91 9.63
CA PRO A 36 -27.94 8.80 9.12
C PRO A 36 -28.74 7.94 8.13
N LEU A 37 -28.05 7.42 7.12
CA LEU A 37 -28.63 6.51 6.14
C LEU A 37 -28.77 5.09 6.71
N PRO A 38 -29.81 4.32 6.29
CA PRO A 38 -29.90 2.90 6.57
C PRO A 38 -28.66 2.14 6.09
N LEU A 39 -28.24 1.11 6.84
CA LEU A 39 -27.04 0.32 6.51
C LEU A 39 -27.06 -0.23 5.08
N ALA A 40 -28.22 -0.67 4.58
CA ALA A 40 -28.35 -1.18 3.22
C ALA A 40 -27.98 -0.12 2.17
N ASP A 41 -28.42 1.13 2.38
CA ASP A 41 -28.13 2.25 1.48
C ASP A 41 -26.66 2.68 1.59
N VAL A 42 -26.09 2.68 2.80
CA VAL A 42 -24.65 2.92 3.02
C VAL A 42 -23.81 1.88 2.28
N LEU A 43 -24.17 0.60 2.35
CA LEU A 43 -23.46 -0.48 1.67
C LEU A 43 -23.61 -0.39 0.15
N ALA A 44 -24.79 -0.01 -0.36
CA ALA A 44 -25.00 0.20 -1.80
C ALA A 44 -24.16 1.37 -2.32
N THR A 45 -24.23 2.52 -1.65
CA THR A 45 -23.43 3.71 -1.99
C THR A 45 -21.94 3.43 -1.87
N GLY A 46 -21.50 2.84 -0.77
CA GLY A 46 -20.10 2.53 -0.52
C GLY A 46 -19.51 1.63 -1.60
N ARG A 47 -20.26 0.63 -2.07
CA ARG A 47 -19.83 -0.24 -3.17
C ARG A 47 -19.72 0.51 -4.49
N ALA A 48 -20.72 1.32 -4.82
CA ALA A 48 -20.70 2.11 -6.06
C ALA A 48 -19.56 3.13 -6.09
N VAL A 49 -19.31 3.82 -4.97
CA VAL A 49 -18.17 4.76 -4.83
C VAL A 49 -16.85 4.00 -4.90
N ALA A 50 -16.71 2.87 -4.19
CA ALA A 50 -15.50 2.07 -4.24
C ALA A 50 -15.21 1.52 -5.65
N ASP A 51 -16.23 1.07 -6.39
CA ASP A 51 -16.08 0.60 -7.78
C ASP A 51 -15.64 1.75 -8.70
N ALA A 52 -16.24 2.94 -8.57
CA ALA A 52 -15.88 4.10 -9.39
C ALA A 52 -14.46 4.61 -9.08
N VAL A 53 -14.08 4.67 -7.81
CA VAL A 53 -12.72 5.05 -7.38
C VAL A 53 -11.71 4.00 -7.84
N ALA A 54 -12.01 2.71 -7.70
CA ALA A 54 -11.15 1.63 -8.17
C ALA A 54 -10.91 1.71 -9.68
N PHE A 55 -11.97 1.95 -10.45
CA PHE A 55 -11.87 2.15 -11.89
C PHE A 55 -10.94 3.32 -12.24
N ALA A 56 -11.03 4.45 -11.54
CA ALA A 56 -10.15 5.59 -11.76
C ALA A 56 -8.69 5.27 -11.40
N HIS A 57 -8.46 4.61 -10.26
CA HIS A 57 -7.13 4.18 -9.81
C HIS A 57 -6.45 3.24 -10.81
N ASP A 58 -7.21 2.30 -11.38
CA ASP A 58 -6.73 1.37 -12.41
C ASP A 58 -6.27 2.09 -13.70
N HIS A 59 -6.75 3.33 -13.92
CA HIS A 59 -6.36 4.21 -15.02
C HIS A 59 -5.38 5.33 -14.59
N GLY A 60 -4.80 5.23 -13.39
CA GLY A 60 -3.80 6.17 -12.89
C GLY A 60 -4.37 7.53 -12.44
N VAL A 61 -5.68 7.64 -12.25
CA VAL A 61 -6.34 8.87 -11.81
C VAL A 61 -6.71 8.77 -10.33
N ILE A 62 -6.25 9.73 -9.52
CA ILE A 62 -6.58 9.84 -8.09
C ILE A 62 -7.56 11.01 -7.91
N HIS A 63 -8.63 10.81 -7.14
CA HIS A 63 -9.68 11.81 -6.96
C HIS A 63 -9.21 13.01 -6.12
N ARG A 64 -8.55 12.74 -4.98
CA ARG A 64 -7.93 13.71 -4.05
C ARG A 64 -8.88 14.61 -3.25
N ASP A 65 -10.12 14.81 -3.69
CA ASP A 65 -11.16 15.57 -2.96
C ASP A 65 -12.47 14.77 -2.82
N LEU A 66 -12.38 13.48 -2.47
CA LEU A 66 -13.58 12.65 -2.32
C LEU A 66 -14.33 13.03 -1.05
N LYS A 67 -15.61 13.41 -1.17
CA LYS A 67 -16.46 13.88 -0.06
C LYS A 67 -17.95 13.80 -0.41
N PRO A 68 -18.88 13.84 0.56
CA PRO A 68 -20.31 13.71 0.31
C PRO A 68 -20.88 14.72 -0.69
N GLU A 69 -20.31 15.92 -0.77
CA GLU A 69 -20.71 16.98 -1.72
C GLU A 69 -20.41 16.60 -3.18
N ASN A 70 -19.39 15.77 -3.39
CA ASN A 70 -18.93 15.35 -4.73
C ASN A 70 -19.53 14.01 -5.14
N VAL A 71 -20.56 13.52 -4.45
CA VAL A 71 -21.24 12.26 -4.81
C VAL A 71 -22.74 12.50 -4.85
N ILE A 72 -23.37 12.19 -5.98
CA ILE A 72 -24.82 12.31 -6.18
C ILE A 72 -25.45 10.93 -6.19
N ARG A 73 -26.57 10.78 -5.47
CA ARG A 73 -27.51 9.69 -5.70
C ARG A 73 -28.56 10.17 -6.70
N ALA A 74 -28.51 9.58 -7.89
CA ALA A 74 -29.45 9.83 -8.96
C ALA A 74 -30.84 9.27 -8.62
N ALA A 75 -31.88 9.84 -9.22
CA ALA A 75 -33.28 9.45 -8.97
C ALA A 75 -33.59 7.98 -9.33
N ASP A 76 -32.82 7.39 -10.26
CA ASP A 76 -32.87 5.97 -10.63
C ASP A 76 -32.11 5.05 -9.64
N ARG A 77 -31.64 5.62 -8.52
CA ARG A 77 -30.80 4.99 -7.47
C ARG A 77 -29.37 4.69 -7.88
N GLY A 78 -28.90 5.15 -9.04
CA GLY A 78 -27.48 5.15 -9.37
C GLY A 78 -26.68 6.08 -8.45
N THR A 79 -25.45 5.73 -8.11
CA THR A 79 -24.50 6.64 -7.44
C THR A 79 -23.46 7.09 -8.45
N LYS A 80 -23.21 8.40 -8.50
CA LYS A 80 -22.23 9.01 -9.39
C LYS A 80 -21.30 9.94 -8.62
N ILE A 81 -20.01 9.79 -8.86
CA ILE A 81 -18.96 10.68 -8.37
C ILE A 81 -18.80 11.82 -9.37
N LEU A 82 -18.84 13.05 -8.85
CA LEU A 82 -18.56 14.28 -9.57
C LEU A 82 -17.04 14.54 -9.58
N ASP A 83 -16.56 15.10 -10.69
CA ASP A 83 -15.26 15.75 -10.85
C ASP A 83 -14.07 15.14 -10.10
N PHE A 84 -13.31 14.30 -10.82
CA PHE A 84 -12.00 13.85 -10.36
C PHE A 84 -10.99 15.00 -10.41
N GLY A 85 -10.93 15.81 -9.36
CA GLY A 85 -9.79 16.63 -8.97
C GLY A 85 -9.18 17.54 -10.05
N LEU A 86 -9.90 17.89 -11.12
CA LEU A 86 -9.41 18.70 -12.25
C LEU A 86 -8.82 20.05 -11.78
N ALA A 87 -9.29 20.57 -10.64
CA ALA A 87 -8.77 21.78 -10.01
C ALA A 87 -7.27 21.70 -9.62
N ARG A 88 -6.72 20.51 -9.36
CA ARG A 88 -5.30 20.37 -8.95
C ARG A 88 -4.31 20.18 -10.10
N ILE A 89 -4.79 19.96 -11.33
CA ILE A 89 -3.93 19.86 -12.52
C ILE A 89 -3.43 21.25 -12.93
N VAL A 90 -4.15 22.31 -12.55
CA VAL A 90 -3.81 23.70 -12.90
C VAL A 90 -2.67 24.28 -12.03
N ASP A 91 -2.46 23.75 -10.82
CA ASP A 91 -1.53 24.33 -9.83
C ASP A 91 -0.23 23.51 -9.58
N ALA A 92 0.08 22.52 -10.43
CA ALA A 92 1.28 21.68 -10.30
C ALA A 92 2.59 22.41 -10.69
N SER A 93 2.81 23.63 -10.18
CA SER A 93 4.14 24.23 -10.10
C SER A 93 4.86 23.68 -8.84
N PRO A 94 6.04 23.05 -8.96
CA PRO A 94 6.71 22.35 -7.84
C PRO A 94 7.15 23.25 -6.68
N GLU A 95 7.08 24.57 -6.82
CA GLU A 95 7.59 25.54 -5.84
C GLU A 95 6.52 25.98 -4.81
N ALA A 96 5.24 25.66 -5.02
CA ALA A 96 4.14 26.20 -4.23
C ALA A 96 3.68 25.31 -3.06
N GLY A 97 4.26 24.11 -2.86
CA GLY A 97 3.74 23.10 -1.93
C GLY A 97 3.73 23.50 -0.44
N ALA A 98 4.68 24.36 -0.01
CA ALA A 98 4.75 24.81 1.39
C ALA A 98 4.24 26.26 1.58
N ALA A 99 4.41 27.12 0.57
CA ALA A 99 4.04 28.54 0.64
C ALA A 99 2.54 28.79 0.34
N ALA A 100 1.90 27.97 -0.51
CA ALA A 100 0.47 28.12 -0.81
C ALA A 100 -0.42 27.72 0.38
N LEU A 101 0.05 26.82 1.26
CA LEU A 101 -0.68 26.45 2.48
C LEU A 101 -0.72 27.59 3.53
N THR A 102 0.17 28.58 3.44
CA THR A 102 0.33 29.63 4.46
C THR A 102 0.01 31.05 3.98
N ALA A 103 0.13 31.33 2.67
CA ALA A 103 0.05 32.72 2.18
C ALA A 103 -1.36 33.24 1.86
N ALA A 104 -2.38 32.38 1.67
CA ALA A 104 -3.67 32.83 1.12
C ALA A 104 -4.86 32.82 2.09
N GLY A 105 -4.79 32.18 3.26
CA GLY A 105 -5.97 31.99 4.13
C GLY A 105 -7.15 31.23 3.48
N ALA A 106 -7.04 30.88 2.20
CA ALA A 106 -7.96 30.09 1.42
C ALA A 106 -7.47 28.64 1.45
N VAL A 107 -7.91 27.90 2.47
CA VAL A 107 -7.85 26.44 2.47
C VAL A 107 -8.76 25.98 1.32
N PHE A 108 -8.19 25.67 0.16
CA PHE A 108 -8.92 25.10 -0.96
C PHE A 108 -9.28 23.64 -0.61
N GLY A 109 -10.56 23.41 -0.31
CA GLY A 109 -11.11 22.11 0.08
C GLY A 109 -11.70 22.11 1.49
N THR A 110 -12.52 21.10 1.80
CA THR A 110 -13.01 20.86 3.17
C THR A 110 -12.00 19.94 3.85
N PRO A 111 -11.07 20.45 4.71
CA PRO A 111 -9.97 19.66 5.28
C PRO A 111 -10.43 18.46 6.13
N ALA A 112 -11.73 18.33 6.40
CA ALA A 112 -12.32 17.25 7.17
C ALA A 112 -12.20 15.87 6.49
N TYR A 113 -12.13 15.80 5.15
CA TYR A 113 -11.99 14.54 4.39
C TYR A 113 -10.57 14.24 3.93
N MET A 114 -9.64 15.19 4.14
CA MET A 114 -8.24 15.00 3.76
C MET A 114 -7.61 13.91 4.63
N SER A 115 -6.77 13.11 3.99
CA SER A 115 -5.92 12.14 4.67
C SER A 115 -4.79 12.80 5.47
N PRO A 116 -4.21 12.11 6.49
CA PRO A 116 -3.04 12.58 7.21
C PRO A 116 -1.88 13.02 6.31
N GLU A 117 -1.56 12.26 5.27
CA GLU A 117 -0.51 12.58 4.31
C GLU A 117 -0.83 13.85 3.51
N GLN A 118 -2.08 14.06 3.09
CA GLN A 118 -2.50 15.30 2.43
C GLN A 118 -2.35 16.52 3.35
N LEU A 119 -2.72 16.38 4.63
CA LEU A 119 -2.59 17.46 5.61
C LEU A 119 -1.12 17.80 5.94
N ARG A 120 -0.20 16.85 5.74
CA ARG A 120 1.26 17.08 5.85
C ARG A 120 1.87 17.66 4.58
N GLY A 121 1.10 17.79 3.50
CA GLY A 121 1.60 18.21 2.19
C GLY A 121 2.39 17.11 1.47
N GLU A 122 2.25 15.86 1.89
CA GLU A 122 2.83 14.70 1.21
C GLU A 122 2.03 14.39 -0.08
N THR A 123 2.57 13.49 -0.91
CA THR A 123 1.91 13.14 -2.17
C THR A 123 0.66 12.31 -1.90
N ALA A 124 -0.50 12.83 -2.31
CA ALA A 124 -1.77 12.10 -2.25
C ALA A 124 -1.83 11.01 -3.32
N ASP A 125 -2.19 9.80 -2.91
CA ASP A 125 -2.29 8.62 -3.75
C ASP A 125 -3.64 7.88 -3.57
N ALA A 126 -3.72 6.64 -4.04
CA ALA A 126 -4.92 5.82 -3.91
C ALA A 126 -5.37 5.62 -2.44
N ALA A 127 -4.42 5.54 -1.50
CA ALA A 127 -4.72 5.37 -0.09
C ALA A 127 -5.37 6.62 0.51
N SER A 128 -5.11 7.81 -0.05
CA SER A 128 -5.78 9.05 0.34
C SER A 128 -7.28 9.02 0.01
N ASP A 129 -7.66 8.53 -1.17
CA ASP A 129 -9.09 8.37 -1.53
C ASP A 129 -9.78 7.30 -0.67
N ILE A 130 -9.06 6.24 -0.30
CA ILE A 130 -9.57 5.20 0.62
C ILE A 130 -9.87 5.78 2.00
N PHE A 131 -8.99 6.66 2.50
CA PHE A 131 -9.24 7.36 3.76
C PHE A 131 -10.50 8.21 3.69
N ALA A 132 -10.63 9.02 2.64
CA ALA A 132 -11.79 9.86 2.41
C ALA A 132 -13.10 9.05 2.29
N LEU A 133 -13.06 7.91 1.61
CA LEU A 133 -14.18 6.96 1.57
C LEU A 133 -14.50 6.40 2.96
N GLY A 134 -13.50 6.09 3.78
CA GLY A 134 -13.68 5.68 5.17
C GLY A 134 -14.40 6.73 6.02
N VAL A 135 -14.02 8.00 5.87
CA VAL A 135 -14.65 9.13 6.55
C VAL A 135 -16.12 9.23 6.12
N MET A 136 -16.37 9.17 4.82
CA MET A 136 -17.71 9.21 4.24
C MET A 136 -18.59 8.07 4.76
N LEU A 137 -18.12 6.81 4.74
CA LEU A 137 -18.88 5.66 5.25
C LEU A 137 -19.23 5.79 6.74
N ALA A 138 -18.29 6.30 7.55
CA ALA A 138 -18.53 6.55 8.97
C ALA A 138 -19.64 7.58 9.18
N GLU A 139 -19.58 8.69 8.44
CA GLU A 139 -20.53 9.78 8.55
C GLU A 139 -21.90 9.41 7.99
N LEU A 140 -21.97 8.80 6.81
CA LEU A 140 -23.22 8.33 6.20
C LEU A 140 -24.00 7.40 7.13
N SER A 141 -23.29 6.52 7.86
CA SER A 141 -23.92 5.53 8.72
C SER A 141 -24.23 6.00 10.14
N SER A 142 -23.59 7.08 10.60
CA SER A 142 -23.72 7.57 11.98
C SER A 142 -24.29 8.99 12.11
N GLY A 143 -24.39 9.72 10.99
CA GLY A 143 -24.78 11.13 10.93
C GLY A 143 -23.74 12.07 11.54
N ARG A 144 -22.55 11.57 11.88
CA ARG A 144 -21.50 12.33 12.56
C ARG A 144 -20.15 12.06 11.93
N HIS A 145 -19.37 13.13 11.73
CA HIS A 145 -18.01 13.01 11.23
C HIS A 145 -17.10 12.29 12.26
N PRO A 146 -16.28 11.30 11.87
CA PRO A 146 -15.53 10.45 12.80
C PRO A 146 -14.43 11.19 13.58
N PHE A 147 -14.00 12.37 13.11
CA PHE A 147 -13.04 13.23 13.79
C PHE A 147 -13.68 14.47 14.45
N GLY A 148 -15.02 14.49 14.58
CA GLY A 148 -15.78 15.60 15.16
C GLY A 148 -16.07 16.74 14.17
N GLY A 149 -16.56 17.86 14.73
CA GLY A 149 -17.25 18.97 14.07
C GLY A 149 -16.76 19.39 12.68
N GLU A 150 -17.71 19.80 11.85
CA GLU A 150 -17.45 20.27 10.51
C GLU A 150 -16.58 21.53 10.54
N ARG A 151 -15.35 21.38 10.03
CA ARG A 151 -14.40 22.44 9.60
C ARG A 151 -13.47 23.00 10.68
N GLY A 152 -12.21 23.15 10.30
CA GLY A 152 -11.21 23.95 11.02
C GLY A 152 -9.98 23.17 11.54
N PRO A 153 -9.02 23.89 12.16
CA PRO A 153 -7.73 23.34 12.59
C PRO A 153 -7.84 22.19 13.61
N ALA A 154 -8.87 22.20 14.46
CA ALA A 154 -9.09 21.16 15.47
C ALA A 154 -9.38 19.79 14.83
N THR A 155 -10.15 19.76 13.74
CA THR A 155 -10.46 18.52 13.00
C THR A 155 -9.22 18.01 12.26
N MET A 156 -8.42 18.91 11.67
CA MET A 156 -7.13 18.54 11.05
C MET A 156 -6.18 17.90 12.06
N ALA A 157 -6.05 18.46 13.26
CA ALA A 157 -5.22 17.90 14.32
C ALA A 157 -5.67 16.48 14.71
N LYS A 158 -6.99 16.25 14.82
CA LYS A 158 -7.55 14.92 15.11
C LYS A 158 -7.33 13.93 13.97
N ILE A 159 -7.44 14.36 12.71
CA ILE A 159 -7.10 13.52 11.57
C ILE A 159 -5.65 13.07 11.65
N LEU A 160 -4.73 13.94 12.07
CA LEU A 160 -3.30 13.60 12.16
C LEU A 160 -2.95 12.64 13.31
N SER A 161 -3.65 12.69 14.45
CA SER A 161 -3.18 12.00 15.67
C SER A 161 -4.24 11.28 16.51
N ALA A 162 -5.53 11.60 16.39
CA ALA A 162 -6.57 11.02 17.22
C ALA A 162 -7.22 9.79 16.56
N GLU A 163 -7.66 8.83 17.37
CA GLU A 163 -8.49 7.72 16.87
C GLU A 163 -9.86 8.23 16.40
N PRO A 164 -10.43 7.66 15.32
CA PRO A 164 -11.78 8.01 14.87
C PRO A 164 -12.84 7.53 15.88
N ASP A 165 -13.85 8.35 16.14
CA ASP A 165 -15.04 7.93 16.89
C ASP A 165 -15.95 7.09 16.01
N LEU A 166 -15.94 5.77 16.25
CA LEU A 166 -16.77 4.80 15.53
C LEU A 166 -17.99 4.33 16.34
N SER A 167 -18.32 5.00 17.45
CA SER A 167 -19.41 4.61 18.34
C SER A 167 -20.76 4.53 17.61
N GLY A 168 -21.02 5.47 16.70
CA GLY A 168 -22.25 5.55 15.92
C GLY A 168 -22.27 4.68 14.65
N VAL A 169 -21.15 4.07 14.28
CA VAL A 169 -21.08 3.22 13.07
C VAL A 169 -21.66 1.84 13.39
N PRO A 170 -22.52 1.25 12.52
CA PRO A 170 -23.05 -0.10 12.71
C PRO A 170 -21.96 -1.15 12.87
N ALA A 171 -22.12 -2.06 13.83
CA ALA A 171 -21.09 -3.05 14.18
C ALA A 171 -20.53 -3.86 13.00
N PRO A 172 -21.34 -4.33 12.02
CA PRO A 172 -20.81 -5.04 10.85
C PRO A 172 -19.91 -4.19 9.94
N LEU A 173 -20.12 -2.86 9.91
CA LEU A 173 -19.38 -1.93 9.05
C LEU A 173 -18.09 -1.40 9.71
N ARG A 174 -18.03 -1.39 11.04
CA ARG A 174 -16.89 -0.87 11.82
C ARG A 174 -15.52 -1.39 11.37
N PRO A 175 -15.31 -2.70 11.08
CA PRO A 175 -14.01 -3.20 10.64
C PRO A 175 -13.55 -2.59 9.31
N VAL A 176 -14.49 -2.33 8.39
CA VAL A 176 -14.21 -1.70 7.10
C VAL A 176 -13.85 -0.24 7.30
N VAL A 177 -14.65 0.49 8.07
CA VAL A 177 -14.38 1.91 8.35
C VAL A 177 -13.05 2.09 9.08
N ALA A 178 -12.78 1.29 10.11
CA ALA A 178 -11.50 1.32 10.82
C ALA A 178 -10.32 1.03 9.89
N GLY A 179 -10.43 0.05 9.01
CA GLY A 179 -9.39 -0.28 8.03
C GLY A 179 -9.13 0.84 7.02
N CYS A 180 -10.14 1.63 6.65
CA CYS A 180 -9.95 2.80 5.80
C CYS A 180 -9.31 3.99 6.54
N LEU A 181 -9.57 4.13 7.85
CA LEU A 181 -9.19 5.29 8.66
C LEU A 181 -7.85 5.16 9.41
N GLU A 182 -7.05 4.14 9.08
CA GLU A 182 -5.69 4.02 9.59
C GLU A 182 -4.86 5.26 9.25
N LYS A 183 -4.01 5.68 10.19
CA LYS A 183 -3.21 6.91 10.02
C LYS A 183 -2.13 6.74 8.97
N SER A 184 -1.43 5.61 9.00
CA SER A 184 -0.48 5.25 7.96
C SER A 184 -1.25 4.83 6.71
N ALA A 185 -1.00 5.49 5.58
CA ALA A 185 -1.54 5.09 4.28
C ALA A 185 -1.29 3.61 4.00
N GLY A 186 -0.05 3.18 4.30
CA GLY A 186 0.37 1.80 4.18
C GLY A 186 -0.51 0.82 4.93
N ASP A 187 -1.09 1.16 6.08
CA ASP A 187 -1.90 0.26 6.91
C ASP A 187 -3.35 0.09 6.42
N ARG A 188 -3.82 0.96 5.52
CA ARG A 188 -5.21 0.92 5.03
C ARG A 188 -5.49 -0.30 4.15
N PHE A 189 -6.71 -0.39 3.62
CA PHE A 189 -6.97 -1.28 2.48
C PHE A 189 -6.04 -0.92 1.33
N ARG A 190 -5.53 -1.92 0.61
CA ARG A 190 -4.54 -1.73 -0.47
C ARG A 190 -5.14 -1.05 -1.70
N SER A 191 -6.44 -1.22 -1.89
CA SER A 191 -7.14 -0.67 -3.07
C SER A 191 -8.62 -0.51 -2.77
N ALA A 192 -9.29 0.36 -3.52
CA ALA A 192 -10.74 0.49 -3.47
C ALA A 192 -11.47 -0.82 -3.85
N HIS A 193 -10.86 -1.69 -4.67
CA HIS A 193 -11.36 -3.06 -4.92
C HIS A 193 -11.47 -3.90 -3.63
N GLU A 194 -10.49 -3.80 -2.72
CA GLU A 194 -10.55 -4.51 -1.44
C GLU A 194 -11.62 -3.93 -0.51
N VAL A 195 -11.79 -2.60 -0.51
CA VAL A 195 -12.88 -1.95 0.23
C VAL A 195 -14.23 -2.46 -0.28
N ARG A 196 -14.44 -2.49 -1.60
CA ARG A 196 -15.65 -3.02 -2.22
C ARG A 196 -15.91 -4.48 -1.83
N ALA A 197 -14.87 -5.33 -1.89
CA ALA A 197 -14.98 -6.74 -1.48
C ALA A 197 -15.32 -6.91 0.01
N ALA A 198 -14.76 -6.04 0.87
CA ALA A 198 -15.08 -6.01 2.28
C ALA A 198 -16.54 -5.60 2.51
N LEU A 199 -17.04 -4.57 1.83
CA LEU A 199 -18.45 -4.14 1.89
C LEU A 199 -19.41 -5.23 1.41
N ASP A 200 -19.06 -5.99 0.37
CA ASP A 200 -19.83 -7.16 -0.09
C ASP A 200 -19.91 -8.26 0.96
N THR A 201 -18.83 -8.45 1.72
CA THR A 201 -18.79 -9.43 2.82
C THR A 201 -19.72 -9.00 3.94
N VAL A 202 -19.71 -7.71 4.31
CA VAL A 202 -20.69 -7.14 5.26
C VAL A 202 -22.12 -7.31 4.76
N ALA A 203 -22.38 -7.08 3.47
CA ALA A 203 -23.71 -7.23 2.87
C ALA A 203 -24.24 -8.67 2.91
N ARG A 204 -23.36 -9.67 2.96
CA ARG A 204 -23.72 -11.09 3.17
C ARG A 204 -23.92 -11.46 4.64
N GLY A 205 -23.72 -10.54 5.57
CA GLY A 205 -23.79 -10.79 7.02
C GLY A 205 -22.52 -11.47 7.57
N GLU A 206 -21.43 -11.45 6.81
CA GLU A 206 -20.13 -12.00 7.20
C GLU A 206 -19.24 -10.88 7.75
N THR A 207 -18.34 -11.23 8.68
CA THR A 207 -17.31 -10.29 9.14
C THR A 207 -16.14 -10.28 8.16
N PRO A 208 -15.77 -9.12 7.58
CA PRO A 208 -14.60 -9.02 6.72
C PRO A 208 -13.34 -9.45 7.49
N ARG A 209 -12.64 -10.47 6.97
CA ARG A 209 -11.30 -10.81 7.47
C ARG A 209 -10.30 -9.87 6.82
N ARG A 210 -9.71 -8.98 7.63
CA ARG A 210 -8.50 -8.26 7.22
C ARG A 210 -7.37 -9.29 7.10
N ALA A 211 -6.60 -9.24 6.01
CA ALA A 211 -5.40 -10.05 5.91
C ALA A 211 -4.49 -9.72 7.11
N ASP A 212 -4.06 -10.73 7.85
CA ASP A 212 -3.23 -10.54 9.04
C ASP A 212 -1.83 -10.08 8.62
N ARG A 213 -1.65 -8.76 8.55
CA ARG A 213 -0.39 -8.12 8.21
C ARG A 213 0.71 -8.47 9.20
N ALA A 214 0.37 -8.65 10.48
CA ALA A 214 1.34 -9.04 11.48
C ALA A 214 1.88 -10.45 11.18
N ALA A 215 1.01 -11.38 10.77
CA ALA A 215 1.43 -12.70 10.33
C ALA A 215 2.29 -12.66 9.05
N ALA A 216 1.91 -11.85 8.05
CA ALA A 216 2.68 -11.70 6.81
C ALA A 216 4.08 -11.09 7.05
N PHE A 217 4.14 -10.07 7.91
CA PHE A 217 5.38 -9.40 8.29
C PHE A 217 6.29 -10.32 9.12
N TRP A 218 5.72 -11.03 10.10
CA TRP A 218 6.45 -12.05 10.87
C TRP A 218 7.01 -13.15 9.96
N TRP A 219 6.22 -13.62 8.99
CA TRP A 219 6.66 -14.63 8.04
C TRP A 219 7.84 -14.14 7.19
N TRP A 220 7.80 -12.89 6.71
CA TRP A 220 8.93 -12.30 6.00
C TRP A 220 10.19 -12.22 6.88
N GLN A 221 10.06 -11.79 8.14
CA GLN A 221 11.18 -11.77 9.09
C GLN A 221 11.80 -13.16 9.29
N PHE A 222 10.96 -14.18 9.47
CA PHE A 222 11.38 -15.57 9.59
C PHE A 222 12.17 -16.03 8.35
N HIS A 223 11.75 -15.65 7.14
CA HIS A 223 12.46 -15.98 5.91
C HIS A 223 13.84 -15.34 5.83
N GLN A 224 13.99 -14.08 6.28
CA GLN A 224 15.30 -13.42 6.28
C GLN A 224 16.31 -14.11 7.21
N ALA A 225 15.86 -14.53 8.39
CA ALA A 225 16.68 -15.30 9.33
C ALA A 225 17.04 -16.68 8.75
N GLY A 226 16.06 -17.40 8.20
CA GLY A 226 16.28 -18.72 7.59
C GLY A 226 17.25 -18.67 6.39
N ALA A 227 17.07 -17.69 5.50
CA ALA A 227 17.96 -17.48 4.36
C ALA A 227 19.39 -17.14 4.81
N SER A 228 19.55 -16.33 5.86
CA SER A 228 20.87 -16.02 6.43
C SER A 228 21.60 -17.26 6.95
N VAL A 229 20.90 -18.11 7.70
CA VAL A 229 21.45 -19.39 8.18
C VAL A 229 21.83 -20.29 7.01
N PHE A 230 20.98 -20.36 5.98
CA PHE A 230 21.25 -21.15 4.78
C PHE A 230 22.50 -20.66 4.02
N SER A 231 22.64 -19.35 3.78
CA SER A 231 23.80 -18.77 3.10
C SER A 231 25.11 -19.04 3.85
N ILE A 232 25.13 -18.91 5.19
CA ILE A 232 26.30 -19.29 6.00
C ILE A 232 26.59 -20.79 5.86
N SER A 233 25.56 -21.64 5.93
CA SER A 233 25.71 -23.10 5.84
C SER A 233 26.35 -23.52 4.52
N VAL A 234 25.97 -22.89 3.40
CA VAL A 234 26.56 -23.13 2.08
C VAL A 234 28.02 -22.66 2.02
N ALA A 235 28.33 -21.47 2.55
CA ALA A 235 29.71 -20.98 2.60
C ALA A 235 30.61 -21.91 3.44
N VAL A 236 30.10 -22.42 4.58
CA VAL A 236 30.78 -23.43 5.41
C VAL A 236 30.95 -24.75 4.65
N ALA A 237 29.94 -25.20 3.90
CA ALA A 237 30.06 -26.41 3.09
C ALA A 237 31.18 -26.28 2.04
N ILE A 238 31.28 -25.14 1.34
CA ILE A 238 32.37 -24.85 0.41
C ILE A 238 33.73 -24.84 1.13
N TRP A 239 33.80 -24.26 2.33
CA TRP A 239 35.01 -24.29 3.16
C TRP A 239 35.45 -25.72 3.50
N LEU A 240 34.52 -26.58 3.91
CA LEU A 240 34.83 -27.96 4.30
C LEU A 240 35.37 -28.80 3.13
N VAL A 241 34.93 -28.51 1.90
CA VAL A 241 35.39 -29.21 0.69
C VAL A 241 36.57 -28.52 0.00
N TRP A 242 37.11 -27.43 0.56
CA TRP A 242 38.21 -26.67 -0.04
C TRP A 242 39.39 -27.54 -0.47
N GLY A 243 39.75 -28.53 0.35
CA GLY A 243 40.88 -29.44 0.08
C GLY A 243 40.68 -30.33 -1.15
N TRP A 244 39.45 -30.47 -1.64
CA TRP A 244 39.10 -31.24 -2.83
C TRP A 244 39.06 -30.38 -4.10
N LEU A 245 39.11 -29.06 -3.98
CA LEU A 245 39.09 -28.14 -5.12
C LEU A 245 40.47 -28.05 -5.79
N PRO A 246 40.54 -27.88 -7.12
CA PRO A 246 41.80 -27.61 -7.81
C PRO A 246 42.45 -26.33 -7.29
N ARG A 247 43.75 -26.40 -6.95
CA ARG A 247 44.51 -25.27 -6.37
C ARG A 247 44.45 -23.99 -7.20
N THR A 248 44.25 -24.10 -8.51
CA THR A 248 44.11 -22.95 -9.43
C THR A 248 42.87 -22.11 -9.14
N TYR A 249 41.74 -22.74 -8.80
CA TYR A 249 40.45 -22.06 -8.65
C TYR A 249 40.04 -21.89 -7.20
N ALA A 250 40.55 -22.76 -6.31
CA ALA A 250 40.13 -22.81 -4.93
C ALA A 250 40.15 -21.41 -4.26
N PRO A 251 41.24 -20.61 -4.30
CA PRO A 251 41.28 -19.31 -3.61
C PRO A 251 40.16 -18.35 -4.03
N ALA A 252 39.88 -18.25 -5.33
CA ALA A 252 38.82 -17.40 -5.85
C ALA A 252 37.44 -17.87 -5.39
N ILE A 253 37.20 -19.18 -5.38
CA ILE A 253 35.96 -19.79 -4.91
C ILE A 253 35.74 -19.50 -3.41
N LEU A 254 36.76 -19.60 -2.56
CA LEU A 254 36.58 -19.26 -1.13
C LEU A 254 36.31 -17.79 -0.92
N VAL A 255 37.02 -16.90 -1.62
CA VAL A 255 36.77 -15.47 -1.51
C VAL A 255 35.33 -15.17 -1.92
N ALA A 256 34.85 -15.75 -3.01
CA ALA A 256 33.45 -15.63 -3.45
C ALA A 256 32.48 -16.21 -2.40
N ALA A 257 32.76 -17.38 -1.83
CA ALA A 257 31.91 -18.00 -0.82
C ALA A 257 31.84 -17.18 0.49
N ILE A 258 32.97 -16.65 0.95
CA ILE A 258 33.03 -15.78 2.14
C ILE A 258 32.28 -14.49 1.87
N PHE A 259 32.59 -13.81 0.76
CA PHE A 259 31.97 -12.54 0.42
C PHE A 259 30.46 -12.68 0.20
N GLY A 260 30.04 -13.67 -0.58
CA GLY A 260 28.62 -13.95 -0.84
C GLY A 260 27.87 -14.38 0.42
N GLY A 261 28.43 -15.30 1.22
CA GLY A 261 27.79 -15.78 2.46
C GLY A 261 27.67 -14.71 3.54
N PHE A 262 28.77 -14.06 3.90
CA PHE A 262 28.75 -12.98 4.90
C PHE A 262 28.00 -11.76 4.39
N GLY A 263 28.23 -11.34 3.15
CA GLY A 263 27.56 -10.19 2.55
C GLY A 263 26.05 -10.34 2.51
N ALA A 264 25.55 -11.49 2.03
CA ALA A 264 24.12 -11.79 2.05
C ALA A 264 23.56 -11.76 3.47
N THR A 265 24.25 -12.42 4.42
CA THR A 265 23.78 -12.52 5.81
C THR A 265 23.73 -11.16 6.50
N THR A 266 24.78 -10.35 6.39
CA THR A 266 24.84 -9.03 7.00
C THR A 266 23.72 -8.13 6.47
N LEU A 267 23.48 -8.14 5.15
CA LEU A 267 22.42 -7.33 4.55
C LEU A 267 21.02 -7.81 4.98
N ARG A 268 20.78 -9.12 5.03
CA ARG A 268 19.50 -9.70 5.48
C ARG A 268 19.22 -9.47 6.96
N LEU A 269 20.23 -9.61 7.82
CA LEU A 269 20.09 -9.32 9.25
C LEU A 269 19.90 -7.83 9.52
N HIS A 270 20.55 -6.96 8.73
CA HIS A 270 20.32 -5.52 8.80
C HIS A 270 18.87 -5.18 8.40
N GLN A 271 18.37 -5.73 7.30
CA GLN A 271 16.95 -5.59 6.91
C GLN A 271 16.00 -6.09 8.00
N TRP A 272 16.30 -7.24 8.59
CA TRP A 272 15.49 -7.81 9.68
C TRP A 272 15.45 -6.88 10.91
N PHE A 273 16.60 -6.32 11.28
CA PHE A 273 16.71 -5.35 12.37
C PHE A 273 15.97 -4.05 12.06
N SER A 274 16.25 -3.43 10.91
CA SER A 274 15.66 -2.15 10.54
C SER A 274 14.15 -2.24 10.42
N ALA A 275 13.61 -3.31 9.81
CA ALA A 275 12.17 -3.54 9.73
C ALA A 275 11.51 -3.65 11.12
N ARG A 276 12.23 -4.16 12.12
CA ARG A 276 11.72 -4.26 13.49
C ARG A 276 11.77 -2.94 14.25
N MET A 277 12.73 -2.08 13.94
CA MET A 277 12.95 -0.79 14.62
C MET A 277 12.20 0.37 13.95
N TYR A 278 12.05 0.34 12.63
CA TYR A 278 11.49 1.42 11.82
C TYR A 278 10.43 0.90 10.82
N PRO A 279 9.25 0.44 11.28
CA PRO A 279 8.25 -0.17 10.40
C PRO A 279 7.60 0.82 9.41
N ALA A 280 7.67 2.13 9.70
CA ALA A 280 6.99 3.19 8.95
C ALA A 280 7.86 3.85 7.87
N ASP A 281 9.16 3.57 7.84
CA ASP A 281 10.07 4.14 6.84
C ASP A 281 10.15 3.26 5.60
N ASP A 282 9.36 3.60 4.58
CA ASP A 282 9.23 2.92 3.28
C ASP A 282 10.50 3.07 2.38
N ARG A 283 11.64 3.49 2.96
CA ARG A 283 12.86 3.88 2.22
C ARG A 283 13.89 2.75 2.05
N GLU A 284 13.72 1.59 2.67
CA GLU A 284 14.79 0.58 2.75
C GLU A 284 14.75 -0.56 1.72
N HIS A 285 13.84 -0.54 0.73
CA HIS A 285 13.77 -1.60 -0.30
C HIS A 285 14.95 -1.65 -1.27
N ARG A 286 15.87 -0.67 -1.21
CA ARG A 286 17.12 -0.67 -2.01
C ARG A 286 18.11 -1.76 -1.57
N ILE A 287 17.93 -2.38 -0.41
CA ILE A 287 18.87 -3.38 0.12
C ILE A 287 18.65 -4.79 -0.49
N SER A 288 17.55 -5.03 -1.22
CA SER A 288 17.30 -6.32 -1.89
C SER A 288 18.30 -6.63 -3.01
N MET A 289 18.77 -5.62 -3.76
CA MET A 289 19.74 -5.85 -4.83
C MET A 289 21.09 -6.31 -4.29
N GLY A 290 21.55 -5.75 -3.17
CA GLY A 290 22.81 -6.14 -2.55
C GLY A 290 22.77 -7.58 -2.02
N ALA A 291 21.69 -7.96 -1.33
CA ALA A 291 21.51 -9.33 -0.83
C ALA A 291 21.45 -10.34 -1.98
N ARG A 292 20.66 -10.06 -3.03
CA ARG A 292 20.56 -10.93 -4.22
C ARG A 292 21.88 -11.06 -4.97
N ALA A 293 22.65 -9.99 -5.10
CA ALA A 293 23.97 -10.04 -5.74
C ALA A 293 24.91 -10.98 -4.97
N ASN A 294 24.90 -10.90 -3.64
CA ASN A 294 25.70 -11.80 -2.79
C ASN A 294 25.22 -13.25 -2.84
N ASP A 295 23.91 -13.49 -2.87
CA ASP A 295 23.36 -14.84 -3.05
C ASP A 295 23.75 -15.44 -4.40
N LEU A 296 23.77 -14.64 -5.47
CA LEU A 296 24.22 -15.07 -6.80
C LEU A 296 25.71 -15.42 -6.80
N ILE A 297 26.54 -14.61 -6.15
CA ILE A 297 27.98 -14.91 -6.00
C ILE A 297 28.17 -16.24 -5.27
N LEU A 298 27.47 -16.44 -4.15
CA LEU A 298 27.56 -17.67 -3.37
C LEU A 298 26.99 -18.87 -4.14
N SER A 299 25.90 -18.68 -4.89
CA SER A 299 25.27 -19.73 -5.70
C SER A 299 26.19 -20.16 -6.83
N ALA A 300 26.84 -19.22 -7.51
CA ALA A 300 27.85 -19.51 -8.52
C ALA A 300 29.06 -20.25 -7.90
N ALA A 301 29.54 -19.83 -6.74
CA ALA A 301 30.63 -20.49 -6.04
C ALA A 301 30.27 -21.94 -5.65
N ALA A 302 29.04 -22.17 -5.16
CA ALA A 302 28.54 -23.50 -4.83
C ALA A 302 28.40 -24.38 -6.08
N LEU A 303 27.81 -23.85 -7.16
CA LEU A 303 27.65 -24.57 -8.43
C LEU A 303 29.00 -24.98 -9.02
N VAL A 304 29.94 -24.04 -9.13
CA VAL A 304 31.29 -24.31 -9.65
C VAL A 304 32.02 -25.30 -8.77
N SER A 305 31.94 -25.17 -7.44
CA SER A 305 32.55 -26.13 -6.51
C SER A 305 31.98 -27.53 -6.73
N GLY A 306 30.67 -27.66 -6.85
CA GLY A 306 29.99 -28.93 -7.08
C GLY A 306 30.42 -29.59 -8.39
N LEU A 307 30.49 -28.83 -9.48
CA LEU A 307 30.94 -29.34 -10.79
C LEU A 307 32.41 -29.78 -10.77
N LEU A 308 33.28 -29.03 -10.07
CA LEU A 308 34.71 -29.36 -10.01
C LEU A 308 35.03 -30.64 -9.21
N ILE A 309 34.18 -31.01 -8.25
CA ILE A 309 34.38 -32.21 -7.41
C ILE A 309 33.50 -33.40 -7.82
N GLU A 310 32.67 -33.27 -8.86
CA GLU A 310 31.66 -34.26 -9.25
C GLU A 310 32.21 -35.68 -9.41
N SER A 311 33.32 -35.81 -10.12
CA SER A 311 33.93 -37.12 -10.44
C SER A 311 34.51 -37.84 -9.21
N ALA A 312 35.01 -37.09 -8.23
CA ALA A 312 35.68 -37.63 -7.05
C ALA A 312 34.74 -37.75 -5.83
N HIS A 313 33.76 -36.84 -5.72
CA HIS A 313 32.90 -36.67 -4.55
C HIS A 313 31.44 -36.41 -4.97
N PRO A 314 30.74 -37.40 -5.55
CA PRO A 314 29.42 -37.20 -6.17
C PRO A 314 28.34 -36.75 -5.17
N ALA A 315 28.37 -37.24 -3.93
CA ALA A 315 27.40 -36.82 -2.91
C ALA A 315 27.57 -35.36 -2.49
N ALA A 316 28.81 -34.90 -2.28
CA ALA A 316 29.09 -33.51 -1.93
C ALA A 316 28.81 -32.57 -3.11
N SER A 317 29.13 -33.02 -4.33
CA SER A 317 28.79 -32.32 -5.58
C SER A 317 27.28 -32.08 -5.69
N ALA A 318 26.47 -33.13 -5.55
CA ALA A 318 25.02 -33.03 -5.64
C ALA A 318 24.45 -32.06 -4.60
N LEU A 319 24.94 -32.08 -3.36
CA LEU A 319 24.51 -31.16 -2.31
C LEU A 319 24.81 -29.70 -2.63
N LEU A 320 26.01 -29.40 -3.14
CA LEU A 320 26.41 -28.03 -3.50
C LEU A 320 25.62 -27.50 -4.69
N ILE A 321 25.41 -28.33 -5.72
CA ILE A 321 24.60 -27.97 -6.89
C ILE A 321 23.14 -27.74 -6.47
N ALA A 322 22.56 -28.63 -5.67
CA ALA A 322 21.21 -28.45 -5.16
C ALA A 322 21.08 -27.18 -4.31
N SER A 323 22.07 -26.90 -3.46
CA SER A 323 22.10 -25.68 -2.64
C SER A 323 22.15 -24.41 -3.50
N ALA A 324 22.91 -24.42 -4.60
CA ALA A 324 22.98 -23.32 -5.55
C ALA A 324 21.61 -23.02 -6.17
N VAL A 325 20.87 -24.06 -6.59
CA VAL A 325 19.51 -23.94 -7.15
C VAL A 325 18.52 -23.41 -6.10
N VAL A 326 18.54 -23.95 -4.88
CA VAL A 326 17.68 -23.50 -3.78
C VAL A 326 17.90 -22.03 -3.47
N MET A 327 19.15 -21.57 -3.48
CA MET A 327 19.47 -20.16 -3.23
C MET A 327 18.91 -19.24 -4.32
N ILE A 328 19.01 -19.63 -5.59
CA ILE A 328 18.37 -18.88 -6.70
C ILE A 328 16.86 -18.83 -6.50
N PHE A 329 16.23 -19.95 -6.12
CA PHE A 329 14.80 -20.00 -5.84
C PHE A 329 14.41 -19.06 -4.67
N ILE A 330 15.20 -19.06 -3.59
CA ILE A 330 14.99 -18.15 -2.45
C ILE A 330 15.07 -16.68 -2.91
N SER A 331 16.13 -16.30 -3.62
CA SER A 331 16.39 -14.90 -3.99
C SER A 331 15.43 -14.35 -5.05
N PHE A 332 14.95 -15.18 -5.98
CA PHE A 332 14.13 -14.73 -7.12
C PHE A 332 12.65 -15.06 -7.03
N ILE A 333 12.25 -16.02 -6.19
CA ILE A 333 10.84 -16.43 -6.08
C ILE A 333 10.32 -16.19 -4.67
N VAL A 334 10.97 -16.76 -3.65
CA VAL A 334 10.47 -16.71 -2.28
C VAL A 334 10.56 -15.30 -1.70
N GLU A 335 11.74 -14.68 -1.77
CA GLU A 335 11.96 -13.34 -1.21
C GLU A 335 11.07 -12.28 -1.86
N PRO A 336 10.94 -12.19 -3.21
CA PRO A 336 10.00 -11.25 -3.81
C PRO A 336 8.54 -11.54 -3.46
N ALA A 337 8.17 -12.80 -3.23
CA ALA A 337 6.80 -13.16 -2.83
C ALA A 337 6.51 -12.76 -1.38
N THR A 338 7.39 -13.09 -0.43
CA THR A 338 7.22 -12.74 0.99
C THR A 338 7.39 -11.25 1.22
N ALA A 339 8.33 -10.59 0.53
CA ALA A 339 8.47 -9.13 0.57
C ALA A 339 7.23 -8.45 0.00
N ARG A 340 6.66 -8.93 -1.10
CA ARG A 340 5.36 -8.41 -1.57
C ARG A 340 4.24 -8.66 -0.57
N ALA A 341 4.20 -9.80 0.11
CA ALA A 341 3.16 -10.05 1.10
C ALA A 341 3.29 -9.13 2.33
N ALA A 342 4.53 -8.88 2.77
CA ALA A 342 4.83 -8.00 3.91
C ALA A 342 4.71 -6.51 3.55
N ASN A 343 5.04 -6.13 2.31
CA ASN A 343 5.12 -4.76 1.82
C ASN A 343 4.02 -4.41 0.80
N ARG A 344 2.93 -5.18 0.76
CA ARG A 344 1.73 -4.80 -0.01
C ARG A 344 1.06 -3.64 0.72
N HIS A 345 1.70 -2.48 0.61
CA HIS A 345 1.12 -1.16 0.76
C HIS A 345 0.07 -0.98 -0.34
#